data_AF-G9WMZ1-F1
#
_entry.id   AF-G9WMZ1-F1
#
_cell.length_a   1.000
_cell.length_b   1.000
_cell.length_c   1.000
_cell.angle_alpha   90.00
_cell.angle_beta   90.00
_cell.angle_gamma   90.00
#
_symmetry.space_group_name_H-M   'P 1'
#
loop_
_entity.id
_entity.type
_entity.pdbx_description
1 polymer ?
#
loop_
_entity_poly.entity_id
_entity_poly.type
_entity_poly.pdbx_seq_one_letter_code
_entity_poly.pdbx_strand_id
1 'polypeptide(L)' 'MVTGLLKFRDYFKGYTGSYVLIGGAACDILFTENASDFRATRDLDVVLIVEALSVDFVEKLWDFI' A
#
# COMPACT_ATOMS: atom_id res chain seq x y z
N MET A 1 8.22 9.74 -4.19
CA MET A 1 8.12 8.80 -3.05
C MET A 1 7.06 9.27 -2.08
N VAL A 2 5.89 8.64 -2.11
CA VAL A 2 4.80 8.84 -1.15
C VAL A 2 5.26 8.56 0.28
N THR A 3 5.06 9.54 1.18
CA THR A 3 5.39 9.40 2.61
C THR A 3 4.58 8.27 3.25
N GLY A 4 5.25 7.34 3.92
CA GLY A 4 4.59 6.20 4.61
C GLY A 4 4.47 4.92 3.79
N LEU A 5 4.71 4.96 2.47
CA LEU A 5 4.66 3.77 1.60
C LEU A 5 5.63 2.67 2.05
N LEU A 6 6.89 3.02 2.34
CA LEU A 6 7.89 2.04 2.81
C LEU A 6 7.48 1.43 4.15
N LYS A 7 6.94 2.25 5.07
CA LYS A 7 6.44 1.78 6.37
C LYS A 7 5.30 0.79 6.19
N PHE A 8 4.34 1.10 5.33
CA PHE A 8 3.22 0.23 5.00
C PHE A 8 3.71 -1.10 4.39
N ARG A 9 4.57 -1.03 3.37
CA ARG A 9 5.16 -2.21 2.72
C ARG A 9 5.88 -3.12 3.71
N ASP A 10 6.74 -2.54 4.54
CA ASP A 10 7.55 -3.31 5.49
C ASP A 10 6.68 -3.92 6.60
N TYR A 11 5.64 -3.20 7.04
CA TYR A 11 4.69 -3.67 8.04
C TYR A 11 3.81 -4.83 7.52
N PHE A 12 3.39 -4.77 6.25
CA PHE A 12 2.50 -5.77 5.63
C PHE A 12 3.20 -6.76 4.69
N LYS A 13 4.54 -6.89 4.74
CA LYS A 13 5.31 -7.78 3.84
C LYS A 13 4.88 -9.25 3.85
N GLY A 14 4.27 -9.73 4.94
CA GLY A 14 3.78 -11.10 5.09
C GLY A 14 2.37 -11.33 4.54
N TYR A 15 1.69 -10.28 4.07
CA TYR A 15 0.28 -10.29 3.70
C TYR A 15 0.04 -9.75 2.29
N THR A 16 1.01 -9.91 1.39
CA THR A 16 0.95 -9.37 0.02
C THR A 16 -0.20 -9.95 -0.83
N GLY A 17 -0.81 -11.06 -0.40
CA GLY A 17 -2.01 -11.62 -1.03
C GLY A 17 -3.33 -11.06 -0.49
N SER A 18 -3.30 -10.26 0.59
CA SER A 18 -4.51 -9.76 1.27
C SER A 18 -4.90 -8.34 0.84
N TYR A 19 -4.05 -7.65 0.08
CA TYR A 19 -4.31 -6.28 -0.37
C TYR A 19 -3.62 -5.94 -1.70
N VAL A 20 -4.11 -4.89 -2.35
CA VAL A 20 -3.48 -4.27 -3.52
C VAL A 20 -3.38 -2.76 -3.28
N LEU A 21 -2.17 -2.21 -3.48
CA LEU A 21 -1.96 -0.76 -3.53
C LEU A 21 -2.51 -0.20 -4.84
N ILE A 22 -3.32 0.85 -4.76
CA ILE A 22 -3.87 1.54 -5.92
C ILE A 22 -3.58 3.05 -5.84
N GLY A 23 -4.17 3.83 -6.75
CA GLY A 23 -4.11 5.28 -6.70
C GLY A 23 -2.71 5.85 -6.94
N GLY A 24 -2.45 7.01 -6.34
CA GLY A 24 -1.25 7.80 -6.62
C GLY A 24 0.05 7.12 -6.17
N ALA A 25 0.01 6.35 -5.09
CA ALA A 25 1.17 5.62 -4.59
C ALA A 25 1.58 4.46 -5.52
N ALA A 26 0.62 3.75 -6.08
CA ALA A 26 0.89 2.70 -7.07
C ALA A 26 1.49 3.30 -8.35
N CYS A 27 0.95 4.43 -8.82
CA CYS A 27 1.51 5.17 -9.95
C CYS A 27 2.94 5.67 -9.66
N ASP A 28 3.21 6.24 -8.48
CA ASP A 28 4.57 6.69 -8.09
C ASP A 28 5.58 5.55 -8.20
N ILE A 29 5.26 4.34 -7.70
CA ILE A 29 6.10 3.14 -7.82
C ILE A 29 6.34 2.74 -9.28
N LEU A 30 5.28 2.72 -10.10
CA LEU A 30 5.36 2.24 -11.49
C LEU A 30 6.02 3.26 -12.43
N PHE A 31 5.87 4.55 -12.17
CA PHE A 31 6.34 5.63 -13.05
C PHE A 31 7.63 6.30 -12.58
N THR A 32 8.30 5.78 -11.54
CA THR A 32 9.60 6.32 -11.09
C THR A 32 10.66 6.30 -12.21
N GLU A 33 10.49 5.49 -13.25
CA GLU A 33 11.41 5.41 -14.40
C GLU A 33 11.17 6.47 -15.50
N ASN A 34 10.05 7.21 -15.49
CA ASN A 34 9.65 8.06 -16.62
C ASN A 34 9.86 9.58 -16.40
N ALA A 35 10.56 9.99 -15.33
CA ALA A 35 10.92 11.39 -15.05
C ALA A 35 9.77 12.41 -15.17
N SER A 36 8.52 11.97 -14.97
CA SER A 36 7.37 12.87 -14.85
C SER A 36 7.14 13.15 -13.38
N ASP A 37 7.08 14.42 -13.00
CA ASP A 37 6.78 14.90 -11.66
C ASP A 37 5.35 14.48 -11.26
N PHE A 38 5.21 13.22 -10.83
CA PHE A 38 3.95 12.72 -10.31
C PHE A 38 3.75 13.33 -8.92
N ARG A 39 2.66 14.08 -8.76
CA ARG A 39 2.32 14.71 -7.48
C ARG A 39 2.01 13.59 -6.47
N ALA A 40 2.98 13.28 -5.62
CA ALA A 40 2.79 12.35 -4.50
C ALA A 40 1.56 12.79 -3.67
N THR A 41 0.60 11.88 -3.53
CA THR A 41 -0.56 12.07 -2.64
C THR A 41 -0.09 11.95 -1.19
N ARG A 42 -0.80 12.59 -0.25
CA ARG A 42 -0.51 12.45 1.19
C ARG A 42 -1.10 11.16 1.79
N ASP A 43 -1.87 10.44 0.98
CA ASP A 43 -2.75 9.36 1.39
C ASP A 43 -2.36 8.07 0.66
N LEU A 44 -2.64 6.92 1.27
CA LEU A 44 -2.45 5.59 0.69
C LEU A 44 -3.81 4.97 0.34
N ASP A 45 -4.04 4.71 -0.94
CA ASP A 45 -5.23 4.02 -1.42
C ASP A 45 -4.98 2.51 -1.51
N VAL A 46 -5.79 1.71 -0.82
CA VAL A 46 -5.62 0.25 -0.72
C VAL A 46 -6.95 -0.45 -0.92
N VAL A 47 -6.96 -1.52 -1.72
CA VAL A 47 -8.09 -2.46 -1.84
C VAL A 47 -7.76 -3.73 -1.07
N LEU A 48 -8.70 -4.21 -0.24
CA LEU A 48 -8.58 -5.47 0.47
C LEU A 48 -9.17 -6.62 -0.35
N ILE A 49 -8.47 -7.75 -0.39
CA ILE A 49 -8.93 -8.95 -1.06
C ILE A 49 -9.70 -9.78 -0.03
N VAL A 50 -11.03 -9.66 -0.03
CA VAL A 50 -11.91 -10.27 0.99
C VAL A 50 -11.70 -11.79 1.11
N GLU A 51 -11.50 -12.48 -0.02
CA GLU A 51 -11.27 -13.93 -0.08
C GLU A 51 -9.92 -14.37 0.52
N ALA A 52 -8.98 -13.44 0.69
CA ALA A 52 -7.64 -13.67 1.23
C ALA A 52 -7.41 -12.98 2.59
N LEU A 53 -8.49 -12.57 3.27
CA LEU A 53 -8.41 -12.05 4.62
C LEU A 53 -8.23 -13.18 5.63
N SER A 54 -7.36 -12.95 6.61
CA SER A 54 -7.21 -13.76 7.81
C SER A 54 -7.47 -12.90 9.04
N VAL A 55 -7.79 -13.54 10.17
CA VAL A 55 -7.94 -12.86 11.46
C VAL A 55 -6.65 -12.09 11.79
N ASP A 56 -5.50 -12.75 11.68
CA ASP A 56 -4.18 -12.14 11.91
C ASP A 56 -3.94 -10.90 11.04
N PHE A 57 -4.38 -10.91 9.78
CA PHE A 57 -4.24 -9.75 8.90
C PHE A 57 -5.11 -8.59 9.36
N VAL A 58 -6.37 -8.85 9.73
CA VAL A 58 -7.32 -7.83 10.17
C VAL A 58 -6.88 -7.21 11.49
N GLU A 59 -6.42 -8.02 12.44
CA GLU A 59 -5.83 -7.55 13.70
C GLU A 59 -4.62 -6.65 13.43
N LYS A 60 -3.71 -7.11 12.55
CA LYS A 60 -2.53 -6.34 12.17
C LYS A 60 -2.88 -5.03 11.46
N LEU A 61 -3.93 -5.04 10.63
CA LEU A 61 -4.44 -3.84 9.97
C LEU A 61 -4.98 -2.84 10.99
N TRP A 62 -5.69 -3.32 12.00
CA TRP A 62 -6.18 -2.49 13.10
C TRP A 62 -5.05 -1.90 13.94
N ASP A 63 -4.00 -2.67 14.24
CA ASP A 63 -2.81 -2.20 14.96
C ASP A 63 -2.00 -1.14 14.18
N PHE A 64 -2.17 -1.08 12.86
CA PHE A 64 -1.49 -0.11 12.01
C PHE A 64 -2.18 1.26 11.98
N ILE A 65 -3.51 1.28 12.17
CA ILE A 65 -4.36 2.49 12.13
C ILE A 65 -4.22 3.25 13.45
#